data_AF-A0A923I3D5-F1
#
_entry.id   AF-A0A923I3D5-F1
#
_cell.length_a   1.000
_cell.length_b   1.000
_cell.length_c   1.000
_cell.angle_alpha   90.00
_cell.angle_beta   90.00
_cell.angle_gamma   90.00
#
_symmetry.space_group_name_H-M   'P 1'
#
loop_
_entity.id
_entity.type
_entity.pdbx_description
1 polymer ?
#
loop_
_entity_poly.entity_id
_entity_poly.type
_entity_poly.pdbx_seq_one_letter_code
_entity_poly.pdbx_strand_id
1 'polypeptide(L)'
;MRELLMFPRALACLKNAVKLSGLLLLTSAPYIAAQPQYEELSSYQLMGKIVELGAAVEKTPLFGSYLQELMNRSNAQQAPAMYYFAWYRNEICKMMKKQSGVTRDAAICSQALADLKVVAENQKNVGLLEFPAAMSLLGEMYRDGIGTNASYLLAADWFVKSSKQYYTSGNRERAIRSLENAIKLAPEHPSIKELQSKLLN
;
A
#
# COMPACT_ATOMS: atom_id res chain seq x y z
N MET A 1 -24.14 4.37 13.97
CA MET A 1 -24.41 5.71 13.41
C MET A 1 -24.08 6.81 14.42
N ARG A 2 -22.80 7.17 14.58
CA ARG A 2 -22.34 8.37 15.31
C ARG A 2 -20.81 8.53 15.12
N GLU A 3 -20.37 8.96 13.95
CA GLU A 3 -18.98 9.41 13.70
C GLU A 3 -18.95 10.47 12.59
N LEU A 4 -19.50 11.67 12.84
CA LEU A 4 -19.54 12.73 11.82
C LEU A 4 -19.26 14.15 12.33
N LEU A 5 -18.64 14.33 13.49
CA LEU A 5 -18.56 15.67 14.12
C LEU A 5 -17.15 16.25 14.34
N MET A 6 -16.08 15.64 13.82
CA MET A 6 -14.73 16.25 13.89
C MET A 6 -14.06 16.57 12.54
N PHE A 7 -14.79 16.54 11.41
CA PHE A 7 -14.22 16.83 10.08
C PHE A 7 -14.88 17.91 9.20
N PRO A 8 -15.96 18.64 9.56
CA PRO A 8 -16.49 19.67 8.66
C PRO A 8 -15.50 20.84 8.45
N ARG A 9 -14.69 21.18 9.46
CA ARG A 9 -13.71 22.27 9.37
C ARG A 9 -12.49 21.91 8.53
N ALA A 10 -11.99 20.68 8.62
CA ALA A 10 -10.85 20.23 7.81
C ALA A 10 -11.21 20.13 6.32
N LEU A 11 -12.41 19.60 6.01
CA LEU A 11 -12.91 19.52 4.65
C LEU A 11 -13.27 20.91 4.07
N ALA A 12 -13.78 21.82 4.89
CA ALA A 12 -14.01 23.22 4.51
C ALA A 12 -12.71 24.01 4.31
N CYS A 13 -11.68 23.78 5.15
CA CYS A 13 -10.34 24.34 4.95
C CYS A 13 -9.73 23.87 3.62
N LEU A 14 -9.90 22.58 3.28
CA LEU A 14 -9.46 22.00 2.02
C LEU A 14 -10.16 22.62 0.80
N LYS A 15 -11.48 22.83 0.88
CA LYS A 15 -12.26 23.47 -0.21
C LYS A 15 -11.95 24.96 -0.38
N ASN A 16 -11.68 25.70 0.71
CA ASN A 16 -11.37 27.13 0.64
C ASN A 16 -9.92 27.42 0.20
N ALA A 17 -8.96 26.55 0.52
CA ALA A 17 -7.58 26.69 0.03
C ALA A 17 -7.50 26.61 -1.51
N VAL A 18 -8.33 25.77 -2.13
CA VAL A 18 -8.45 25.63 -3.60
C VAL A 18 -8.93 26.91 -4.28
N LYS A 19 -9.74 27.74 -3.61
CA LYS A 19 -10.36 28.93 -4.20
C LYS A 19 -9.44 30.16 -4.21
N LEU A 20 -8.38 30.16 -3.38
CA LEU A 20 -7.51 31.33 -3.15
C LEU A 20 -6.17 31.27 -3.91
N SER A 21 -5.68 30.09 -4.29
CA SER A 21 -4.42 29.93 -5.03
C SER A 21 -4.68 29.58 -6.50
N GLY A 22 -5.05 30.59 -7.29
CA GLY A 22 -5.42 30.46 -8.69
C GLY A 22 -4.32 30.02 -9.66
N LEU A 23 -3.10 29.70 -9.21
CA LEU A 23 -2.02 29.21 -10.06
C LEU A 23 -1.05 28.39 -9.21
N LEU A 24 -0.59 27.26 -9.75
CA LEU A 24 0.28 26.23 -9.14
C LEU A 24 -0.41 25.35 -8.10
N LEU A 25 -0.79 24.13 -8.50
CA LEU A 25 -0.53 22.86 -7.81
C LEU A 25 -1.48 21.77 -8.35
N LEU A 26 -1.25 21.32 -9.59
CA LEU A 26 -1.85 20.10 -10.15
C LEU A 26 -1.39 18.81 -9.40
N THR A 27 -0.59 18.97 -8.34
CA THR A 27 -0.02 17.90 -7.52
C THR A 27 -0.32 18.07 -6.02
N SER A 28 -1.13 19.07 -5.64
CA SER A 28 -1.51 19.20 -4.23
C SER A 28 -2.55 18.15 -3.85
N ALA A 29 -2.41 17.60 -2.63
CA ALA A 29 -3.38 16.66 -2.03
C ALA A 29 -4.87 17.07 -2.19
N PRO A 30 -5.26 18.37 -2.13
CA PRO A 30 -6.64 18.80 -2.37
C PRO A 30 -7.10 18.66 -3.83
N TYR A 31 -6.20 18.82 -4.81
CA TYR A 31 -6.52 18.67 -6.23
C TYR A 31 -6.73 17.19 -6.61
N ILE A 32 -5.88 16.30 -6.06
CA ILE A 32 -6.04 14.85 -6.19
C ILE A 32 -7.36 14.40 -5.52
N ALA A 33 -7.68 14.90 -4.33
CA ALA A 33 -8.94 14.61 -3.64
C ALA A 33 -10.22 15.06 -4.38
N ALA A 34 -10.08 15.97 -5.35
CA ALA A 34 -11.20 16.54 -6.10
C ALA A 34 -11.40 15.90 -7.48
N GLN A 35 -10.59 14.91 -7.91
CA GLN A 35 -10.84 14.23 -9.18
C GLN A 35 -11.95 13.19 -9.04
N PRO A 36 -12.82 13.00 -10.05
CA PRO A 36 -13.98 12.10 -9.99
C PRO A 36 -13.62 10.67 -9.59
N GLN A 37 -12.44 10.19 -10.01
CA GLN A 37 -11.93 8.85 -9.67
C GLN A 37 -11.59 8.66 -8.18
N TYR A 38 -11.61 9.73 -7.38
CA TYR A 38 -11.27 9.72 -5.95
C TYR A 38 -12.43 10.17 -5.05
N GLU A 39 -13.60 10.52 -5.61
CA GLU A 39 -14.79 10.92 -4.83
C GLU A 39 -15.40 9.77 -4.02
N GLU A 40 -15.17 8.52 -4.43
CA GLU A 40 -15.63 7.32 -3.71
C GLU A 40 -14.60 6.76 -2.71
N LEU A 41 -13.39 7.35 -2.64
CA LEU A 41 -12.38 6.89 -1.69
C LEU A 41 -12.75 7.31 -0.26
N SER A 42 -12.68 6.35 0.66
CA SER A 42 -12.71 6.66 2.09
C SER A 42 -11.55 7.60 2.44
N SER A 43 -11.72 8.41 3.49
CA SER A 43 -10.70 9.36 3.96
C SER A 43 -9.31 8.72 4.14
N TYR A 44 -9.24 7.43 4.49
CA TYR A 44 -7.99 6.68 4.68
C TYR A 44 -7.37 6.17 3.39
N GLN A 45 -8.17 5.87 2.38
CA GLN A 45 -7.66 5.57 1.05
C GLN A 45 -7.10 6.83 0.40
N LEU A 46 -7.75 7.98 0.62
CA LEU A 46 -7.21 9.27 0.21
C LEU A 46 -5.90 9.60 0.96
N MET A 47 -5.86 9.41 2.28
CA MET A 47 -4.62 9.58 3.07
C MET A 47 -3.52 8.61 2.62
N GLY A 48 -3.86 7.35 2.39
CA GLY A 48 -2.97 6.34 1.84
C GLY A 48 -2.42 6.73 0.48
N LYS A 49 -3.26 7.25 -0.42
CA LYS A 49 -2.83 7.77 -1.72
C LYS A 49 -1.95 9.00 -1.61
N ILE A 50 -2.23 9.90 -0.66
CA ILE A 50 -1.37 11.06 -0.40
C ILE A 50 0.03 10.60 0.07
N VAL A 51 0.09 9.57 0.91
CA VAL A 51 1.35 8.96 1.36
C VAL A 51 2.04 8.21 0.21
N GLU A 52 1.31 7.45 -0.63
CA GLU A 52 1.84 6.79 -1.82
C GLU A 52 2.41 7.78 -2.86
N LEU A 53 1.76 8.94 -3.02
CA LEU A 53 2.21 10.02 -3.90
C LEU A 53 3.32 10.88 -3.26
N GLY A 54 3.76 10.53 -2.06
CA GLY A 54 4.60 11.29 -1.15
C GLY A 54 6.07 11.45 -1.52
N ALA A 55 6.40 11.68 -2.79
CA ALA A 55 7.65 12.37 -3.18
C ALA A 55 7.42 13.88 -3.44
N ALA A 56 6.17 14.32 -3.61
CA ALA A 56 5.82 15.74 -3.83
C ALA A 56 5.17 16.43 -2.61
N VAL A 57 4.85 15.70 -1.54
CA VAL A 57 3.99 16.16 -0.43
C VAL A 57 4.73 16.36 0.90
N GLU A 58 5.99 15.93 1.03
CA GLU A 58 6.79 16.09 2.27
C GLU A 58 6.89 17.54 2.78
N LYS A 59 6.68 18.53 1.90
CA LYS A 59 6.67 19.96 2.26
C LYS A 59 5.33 20.46 2.81
N THR A 60 4.32 19.60 2.94
CA THR A 60 3.02 20.02 3.48
C THR A 60 3.02 19.90 5.02
N PRO A 61 2.64 20.97 5.74
CA PRO A 61 2.60 20.99 7.21
C PRO A 61 1.70 19.92 7.85
N LEU A 62 0.82 19.30 7.05
CA LEU A 62 -0.18 18.35 7.52
C LEU A 62 0.29 16.88 7.46
N PHE A 63 1.40 16.57 6.77
CA PHE A 63 1.86 15.19 6.59
C PHE A 63 2.02 14.43 7.93
N GLY A 64 2.63 15.07 8.94
CA GLY A 64 2.80 14.48 10.26
C GLY A 64 1.47 14.14 10.95
N SER A 65 0.47 15.03 10.86
CA SER A 65 -0.85 14.77 11.44
C SER A 65 -1.60 13.63 10.73
N TYR A 66 -1.45 13.50 9.41
CA TYR A 66 -2.02 12.39 8.66
C TYR A 66 -1.38 11.06 9.02
N LEU A 67 -0.05 11.04 9.13
CA LEU A 67 0.69 9.85 9.51
C LEU A 67 0.32 9.38 10.93
N GLN A 68 0.17 10.32 11.87
CA GLN A 68 -0.25 10.02 13.23
C GLN A 68 -1.66 9.41 13.28
N GLU A 69 -2.61 9.94 12.52
CA GLU A 69 -3.97 9.39 12.45
C GLU A 69 -3.99 8.00 11.81
N LEU A 70 -3.21 7.81 10.73
CA LEU A 70 -3.06 6.52 10.06
C LEU A 70 -2.48 5.47 11.02
N MET A 71 -1.47 5.84 11.81
CA MET A 71 -0.88 5.00 12.84
C MET A 71 -1.90 4.63 13.92
N ASN A 72 -2.65 5.61 14.44
CA ASN A 72 -3.68 5.36 15.47
C ASN A 72 -4.73 4.33 14.98
N ARG A 73 -5.09 4.39 13.70
CA ARG A 73 -6.06 3.47 13.08
C ARG A 73 -5.49 2.11 12.73
N SER A 74 -4.23 2.07 12.31
CA SER A 74 -3.47 0.82 12.16
C SER A 74 -3.45 0.07 13.50
N ASN A 75 -3.18 0.79 14.59
CA ASN A 75 -3.21 0.23 15.95
C ASN A 75 -4.62 -0.24 16.36
N ALA A 76 -5.66 0.42 15.86
CA ALA A 76 -7.06 -0.01 15.99
C ALA A 76 -7.47 -1.14 15.02
N GLN A 77 -6.51 -1.76 14.32
CA GLN A 77 -6.71 -2.87 13.38
C GLN A 77 -7.68 -2.58 12.22
N GLN A 78 -7.77 -1.31 11.80
CA GLN A 78 -8.55 -0.95 10.62
C GLN A 78 -7.74 -1.34 9.37
N ALA A 79 -8.17 -2.37 8.65
CA ALA A 79 -7.32 -3.03 7.67
C ALA A 79 -6.80 -2.13 6.52
N PRO A 80 -7.59 -1.18 5.97
CA PRO A 80 -7.05 -0.20 5.02
C PRO A 80 -5.94 0.66 5.62
N ALA A 81 -6.10 1.12 6.87
CA ALA A 81 -5.09 1.92 7.56
C ALA A 81 -3.82 1.10 7.83
N MET A 82 -3.98 -0.16 8.23
CA MET A 82 -2.85 -1.10 8.41
C MET A 82 -2.06 -1.26 7.11
N TYR A 83 -2.74 -1.46 5.97
CA TYR A 83 -2.09 -1.56 4.67
C TYR A 83 -1.24 -0.32 4.36
N TYR A 84 -1.84 0.87 4.39
CA TYR A 84 -1.14 2.09 4.01
C TYR A 84 0.00 2.44 4.99
N PHE A 85 -0.19 2.20 6.29
CA PHE A 85 0.87 2.42 7.27
C PHE A 85 2.03 1.43 7.13
N ALA A 86 1.72 0.17 6.80
CA ALA A 86 2.73 -0.84 6.53
C ALA A 86 3.46 -0.57 5.20
N TRP A 87 2.77 -0.11 4.16
CA TRP A 87 3.38 0.37 2.92
C TRP A 87 4.38 1.50 3.20
N TYR A 88 3.97 2.52 3.96
CA TYR A 88 4.82 3.65 4.34
C TYR A 88 6.10 3.19 5.05
N ARG A 89 5.97 2.31 6.05
CA ARG A 89 7.13 1.75 6.75
C ARG A 89 8.01 0.90 5.82
N ASN A 90 7.42 0.14 4.90
CA ASN A 90 8.17 -0.63 3.90
C ASN A 90 9.00 0.28 2.98
N GLU A 91 8.48 1.43 2.56
CA GLU A 91 9.25 2.40 1.78
C GLU A 91 10.40 3.01 2.58
N ILE A 92 10.18 3.34 3.87
CA ILE A 92 11.29 3.72 4.77
C ILE A 92 12.35 2.62 4.82
N CYS A 93 11.93 1.37 4.96
CA CYS A 93 12.85 0.25 4.99
C CYS A 93 13.64 0.07 3.70
N LYS A 94 13.02 0.24 2.52
CA LYS A 94 13.74 0.24 1.23
C LYS A 94 14.80 1.33 1.18
N MET A 95 14.49 2.53 1.67
CA MET A 95 15.46 3.62 1.78
C MET A 95 16.59 3.28 2.76
N MET A 96 16.27 2.78 3.95
CA MET A 96 17.26 2.33 4.94
C MET A 96 18.19 1.28 4.36
N LYS A 97 17.65 0.26 3.68
CA LYS A 97 18.45 -0.79 3.04
C LYS A 97 19.43 -0.21 2.03
N LYS A 98 19.01 0.77 1.21
CA LYS A 98 19.88 1.42 0.23
C LYS A 98 21.02 2.20 0.89
N GLN A 99 20.79 2.78 2.06
CA GLN A 99 21.78 3.60 2.77
C GLN A 99 22.72 2.80 3.67
N SER A 100 22.19 1.86 4.46
CA SER A 100 22.95 1.13 5.49
C SER A 100 23.14 -0.35 5.19
N GLY A 101 22.39 -0.93 4.24
CA GLY A 101 22.38 -2.36 3.96
C GLY A 101 21.69 -3.23 5.02
N VAL A 102 21.29 -2.66 6.17
CA VAL A 102 20.74 -3.40 7.32
C VAL A 102 19.30 -3.00 7.59
N THR A 103 18.37 -3.95 7.39
CA THR A 103 16.92 -3.75 7.64
C THR A 103 16.24 -4.89 8.38
N ARG A 104 16.93 -6.01 8.62
CA ARG A 104 16.32 -7.19 9.24
C ARG A 104 15.89 -6.92 10.68
N ASP A 105 16.78 -6.32 11.46
CA ASP A 105 16.61 -6.15 12.91
C ASP A 105 16.00 -4.78 13.27
N ALA A 106 15.66 -3.97 12.26
CA ALA A 106 15.01 -2.69 12.45
C ALA A 106 13.53 -2.90 12.80
N ALA A 107 13.11 -2.49 14.00
CA ALA A 107 11.75 -2.69 14.50
C ALA A 107 10.67 -2.17 13.54
N ILE A 108 10.93 -1.06 12.85
CA ILE A 108 10.01 -0.49 11.86
C ILE A 108 9.75 -1.45 10.68
N CYS A 109 10.75 -2.23 10.27
CA CYS A 109 10.65 -3.17 9.15
C CYS A 109 10.00 -4.48 9.55
N SER A 110 10.32 -5.01 10.74
CA SER A 110 9.67 -6.21 11.25
C SER A 110 8.19 -5.97 11.55
N GLN A 111 7.82 -4.78 12.05
CA GLN A 111 6.43 -4.40 12.23
C GLN A 111 5.69 -4.20 10.89
N ALA A 112 6.33 -3.60 9.88
CA ALA A 112 5.75 -3.48 8.55
C ALA A 112 5.41 -4.86 7.95
N LEU A 113 6.32 -5.82 8.11
CA LEU A 113 6.11 -7.20 7.68
C LEU A 113 4.93 -7.84 8.42
N ALA A 114 4.85 -7.65 9.73
CA ALA A 114 3.77 -8.19 10.56
C ALA A 114 2.40 -7.64 10.14
N ASP A 115 2.29 -6.32 9.93
CA ASP A 115 1.02 -5.70 9.55
C ASP A 115 0.59 -6.10 8.13
N LEU A 116 1.54 -6.20 7.19
CA LEU A 116 1.25 -6.72 5.85
C LEU A 116 0.77 -8.18 5.88
N LYS A 117 1.31 -9.03 6.78
CA LYS A 117 0.81 -10.41 6.96
C LYS A 117 -0.64 -10.41 7.41
N VAL A 118 -0.99 -9.60 8.42
CA VAL A 118 -2.37 -9.51 8.90
C VAL A 118 -3.31 -9.08 7.77
N VAL A 119 -2.93 -8.06 6.99
CA VAL A 119 -3.73 -7.58 5.86
C VAL A 119 -3.85 -8.66 4.77
N ALA A 120 -2.74 -9.31 4.40
CA ALA A 120 -2.69 -10.31 3.33
C ALA A 120 -3.32 -11.66 3.70
N GLU A 121 -3.57 -11.93 4.99
CA GLU A 121 -4.22 -13.16 5.44
C GLU A 121 -5.71 -12.93 5.75
N ASN A 122 -6.12 -11.70 6.10
CA ASN A 122 -7.48 -11.40 6.54
C ASN A 122 -8.32 -10.63 5.49
N GLN A 123 -8.81 -11.35 4.48
CA GLN A 123 -9.60 -10.82 3.36
C GLN A 123 -10.89 -10.08 3.76
N LYS A 124 -11.45 -10.36 4.94
CA LYS A 124 -12.82 -9.94 5.28
C LYS A 124 -12.97 -8.45 5.65
N ASN A 125 -11.85 -7.76 5.93
CA ASN A 125 -11.87 -6.42 6.52
C ASN A 125 -11.17 -5.34 5.68
N VAL A 126 -10.68 -5.68 4.48
CA VAL A 126 -9.91 -4.79 3.60
C VAL A 126 -10.75 -4.41 2.39
N GLY A 127 -10.69 -3.15 1.94
CA GLY A 127 -11.18 -2.77 0.62
C GLY A 127 -10.59 -3.68 -0.47
N LEU A 128 -11.36 -3.98 -1.51
CA LEU A 128 -11.05 -5.03 -2.49
C LEU A 128 -9.68 -4.92 -3.19
N LEU A 129 -9.04 -3.74 -3.20
CA LEU A 129 -7.85 -3.45 -4.00
C LEU A 129 -6.54 -3.58 -3.23
N GLU A 130 -6.57 -3.42 -1.90
CA GLU A 130 -5.38 -3.40 -1.05
C GLU A 130 -4.91 -4.81 -0.65
N PHE A 131 -5.78 -5.82 -0.72
CA PHE A 131 -5.46 -7.20 -0.35
C PHE A 131 -4.39 -7.86 -1.26
N PRO A 132 -4.52 -7.84 -2.61
CA PRO A 132 -3.50 -8.44 -3.46
C PRO A 132 -2.22 -7.60 -3.50
N ALA A 133 -2.31 -6.30 -3.19
CA ALA A 133 -1.17 -5.40 -3.06
C ALA A 133 -0.33 -5.74 -1.82
N ALA A 134 -0.98 -6.00 -0.67
CA ALA A 134 -0.30 -6.45 0.53
C ALA A 134 0.47 -7.75 0.30
N MET A 135 -0.11 -8.70 -0.45
CA MET A 135 0.58 -9.93 -0.86
C MET A 135 1.81 -9.64 -1.73
N SER A 136 1.73 -8.71 -2.70
CA SER A 136 2.90 -8.31 -3.49
C SER A 136 4.01 -7.72 -2.62
N LEU A 137 3.65 -6.84 -1.68
CA LEU A 137 4.60 -6.23 -0.76
C LEU A 137 5.26 -7.28 0.16
N LEU A 138 4.50 -8.27 0.65
CA LEU A 138 5.10 -9.40 1.37
C LEU A 138 6.10 -10.16 0.51
N GLY A 139 5.77 -10.40 -0.76
CA GLY A 139 6.67 -11.00 -1.73
C GLY A 139 7.98 -10.22 -1.85
N GLU A 140 7.89 -8.89 -1.97
CA GLU A 140 9.06 -8.00 -2.00
C GLU A 140 9.88 -8.07 -0.71
N MET A 141 9.23 -8.01 0.46
CA MET A 141 9.93 -8.05 1.75
C MET A 141 10.67 -9.37 1.96
N TYR A 142 10.07 -10.51 1.60
CA TYR A 142 10.77 -11.80 1.64
C TYR A 142 11.86 -11.90 0.58
N ARG A 143 11.66 -11.39 -0.63
CA ARG A 143 12.72 -11.39 -1.65
C ARG A 143 13.93 -10.59 -1.18
N ASP A 144 13.69 -9.45 -0.57
CA ASP A 144 14.72 -8.49 -0.21
C ASP A 144 15.23 -8.68 1.22
N GLY A 145 14.65 -9.55 2.03
CA GLY A 145 15.05 -9.70 3.44
C GLY A 145 14.82 -8.43 4.26
N ILE A 146 13.70 -7.75 4.01
CA ILE A 146 13.30 -6.55 4.76
C ILE A 146 12.49 -7.00 5.97
N GLY A 147 12.94 -6.67 7.19
CA GLY A 147 12.28 -7.09 8.44
C GLY A 147 12.30 -8.60 8.70
N THR A 148 12.99 -9.38 7.86
CA THR A 148 13.12 -10.86 7.95
C THR A 148 14.34 -11.32 7.17
N ASN A 149 14.68 -12.61 7.23
CA ASN A 149 15.64 -13.22 6.32
C ASN A 149 15.06 -13.33 4.92
N ALA A 150 15.91 -13.15 3.90
CA ALA A 150 15.50 -13.32 2.52
C ALA A 150 15.07 -14.77 2.24
N SER A 151 13.97 -14.95 1.50
CA SER A 151 13.46 -16.25 1.08
C SER A 151 12.73 -16.13 -0.25
N TYR A 152 13.38 -16.60 -1.32
CA TYR A 152 12.81 -16.54 -2.67
C TYR A 152 11.62 -17.47 -2.87
N LEU A 153 11.58 -18.61 -2.16
CA LEU A 153 10.43 -19.52 -2.20
C LEU A 153 9.20 -18.87 -1.55
N LEU A 154 9.35 -18.31 -0.33
CA LEU A 154 8.24 -17.59 0.31
C LEU A 154 7.81 -16.37 -0.51
N ALA A 155 8.77 -15.64 -1.08
CA ALA A 155 8.46 -14.51 -1.95
C ALA A 155 7.63 -14.94 -3.16
N ALA A 156 8.04 -16.01 -3.85
CA ALA A 156 7.32 -16.55 -5.00
C ALA A 156 5.89 -17.00 -4.61
N ASP A 157 5.72 -17.66 -3.47
CA ASP A 157 4.40 -18.06 -2.96
C ASP A 157 3.46 -16.86 -2.80
N TRP A 158 3.95 -15.77 -2.21
CA TRP A 158 3.18 -14.54 -2.02
C TRP A 158 2.87 -13.83 -3.34
N PHE A 159 3.82 -13.80 -4.27
CA PHE A 159 3.58 -13.26 -5.62
C PHE A 159 2.55 -14.08 -6.40
N VAL A 160 2.58 -15.42 -6.31
CA VAL A 160 1.56 -16.29 -6.91
C VAL A 160 0.18 -16.02 -6.31
N LYS A 161 0.09 -15.89 -4.98
CA LYS A 161 -1.19 -15.56 -4.30
C LYS A 161 -1.71 -14.19 -4.77
N SER A 162 -0.85 -13.18 -4.83
CA SER A 162 -1.19 -11.85 -5.36
C SER A 162 -1.69 -11.93 -6.79
N SER A 163 -0.98 -12.65 -7.67
CA SER A 163 -1.35 -12.82 -9.07
C SER A 163 -2.73 -13.46 -9.23
N LYS A 164 -3.02 -14.53 -8.47
CA LYS A 164 -4.35 -15.17 -8.45
C LYS A 164 -5.44 -14.18 -8.10
N GLN A 165 -5.25 -13.40 -7.05
CA GLN A 165 -6.26 -12.45 -6.58
C GLN A 165 -6.49 -11.31 -7.58
N TYR A 166 -5.41 -10.75 -8.14
CA TYR A 166 -5.54 -9.73 -9.19
C TYR A 166 -6.19 -10.27 -10.46
N TYR A 167 -5.92 -11.53 -10.83
CA TYR A 167 -6.59 -12.16 -11.96
C TYR A 167 -8.10 -12.29 -11.71
N THR A 168 -8.49 -12.81 -10.54
CA THR A 168 -9.91 -12.94 -10.15
C THR A 168 -10.62 -11.59 -10.07
N SER A 169 -9.93 -10.52 -9.66
CA SER A 169 -10.50 -9.17 -9.60
C SER A 169 -10.51 -8.43 -10.95
N GLY A 170 -10.10 -9.07 -12.05
CA GLY A 170 -10.03 -8.45 -13.38
C GLY A 170 -8.85 -7.50 -13.60
N ASN A 171 -7.91 -7.37 -12.65
CA ASN A 171 -6.73 -6.52 -12.80
C ASN A 171 -5.57 -7.30 -13.46
N ARG A 172 -5.73 -7.58 -14.76
CA ARG A 172 -4.80 -8.43 -15.53
C ARG A 172 -3.36 -7.90 -15.51
N GLU A 173 -3.15 -6.60 -15.59
CA GLU A 173 -1.80 -5.99 -15.59
C GLU A 173 -1.04 -6.32 -14.30
N ARG A 174 -1.66 -6.10 -13.14
CA ARG A 174 -1.02 -6.41 -11.86
C ARG A 174 -0.88 -7.91 -11.64
N ALA A 175 -1.83 -8.71 -12.16
CA ALA A 175 -1.72 -10.16 -12.12
C ALA A 175 -0.48 -10.67 -12.86
N ILE A 176 -0.23 -10.15 -14.07
CA ILE A 176 0.97 -10.47 -14.88
C ILE A 176 2.23 -10.03 -14.14
N ARG A 177 2.29 -8.78 -13.66
CA ARG A 177 3.46 -8.27 -12.94
C ARG A 177 3.82 -9.10 -11.71
N SER A 178 2.82 -9.49 -10.91
CA SER A 178 3.04 -10.39 -9.77
C SER A 178 3.51 -11.77 -10.24
N LEU A 179 2.95 -12.33 -11.32
CA LEU A 179 3.38 -13.61 -11.85
C LEU A 179 4.83 -13.58 -12.37
N GLU A 180 5.23 -12.51 -13.07
CA GLU A 180 6.62 -12.33 -13.53
C GLU A 180 7.61 -12.35 -12.37
N ASN A 181 7.28 -11.66 -11.27
CA ASN A 181 8.09 -11.70 -10.05
C ASN A 181 8.18 -13.11 -9.47
N ALA A 182 7.09 -13.89 -9.48
CA ALA A 182 7.12 -15.28 -9.05
C ALA A 182 8.00 -16.15 -9.97
N ILE A 183 7.84 -16.03 -11.30
CA ILE A 183 8.63 -16.76 -12.30
C ILE A 183 10.12 -16.49 -12.14
N LYS A 184 10.50 -15.23 -11.94
CA LYS A 184 11.90 -14.84 -11.76
C LYS A 184 12.54 -15.50 -10.53
N LEU A 185 11.76 -15.73 -9.48
CA LEU A 185 12.26 -16.24 -8.21
C LEU A 185 12.17 -17.76 -8.09
N ALA A 186 11.14 -18.37 -8.67
CA ALA A 186 10.91 -19.81 -8.60
C ALA A 186 10.14 -20.30 -9.85
N PRO A 187 10.80 -20.46 -11.01
CA PRO A 187 10.13 -20.80 -12.27
C PRO A 187 9.42 -22.17 -12.22
N GLU A 188 9.90 -23.09 -11.38
CA GLU A 188 9.32 -24.42 -11.17
C GLU A 188 8.17 -24.44 -10.16
N HIS A 189 7.74 -23.28 -9.63
CA HIS A 189 6.65 -23.23 -8.66
C HIS A 189 5.35 -23.78 -9.28
N PRO A 190 4.66 -24.76 -8.65
CA PRO A 190 3.63 -25.57 -9.28
C PRO A 190 2.43 -24.77 -9.81
N SER A 191 2.08 -23.67 -9.15
CA SER A 191 0.95 -22.81 -9.58
C SER A 191 1.27 -21.86 -10.74
N ILE A 192 2.54 -21.73 -11.16
CA ILE A 192 2.92 -20.76 -12.21
C ILE A 192 2.36 -21.19 -13.56
N LYS A 193 2.54 -22.46 -13.95
CA LYS A 193 2.07 -22.97 -15.25
C LYS A 193 0.57 -22.78 -15.44
N GLU A 194 -0.20 -23.03 -14.38
CA GLU A 194 -1.66 -22.85 -14.37
C GLU A 194 -2.07 -21.37 -14.53
N LEU A 195 -1.42 -20.46 -13.80
CA LEU A 195 -1.70 -19.03 -13.90
C LEU A 195 -1.28 -18.43 -15.24
N GLN A 196 -0.14 -18.88 -15.75
CA GLN A 196 0.43 -18.39 -17.00
C GLN A 196 -0.49 -18.72 -18.18
N SER A 197 -1.04 -19.93 -18.25
CA SER A 197 -2.01 -20.28 -19.29
C SER A 197 -3.30 -19.46 -19.19
N LYS A 198 -3.79 -19.21 -17.97
CA LYS A 198 -4.98 -18.36 -17.71
C LYS A 198 -4.77 -16.90 -18.09
N LEU A 199 -3.55 -16.37 -17.92
CA LEU A 199 -3.23 -14.96 -18.14
C LEU A 199 -2.78 -14.64 -19.57
N LEU A 200 -2.38 -15.64 -20.36
CA LEU A 200 -1.91 -15.47 -21.74
C LEU A 200 -2.95 -15.88 -22.80
N ASN A 201 -4.03 -16.55 -22.40
CA ASN A 201 -5.22 -16.75 -23.23
C ASN A 201 -6.18 -15.55 -23.14
#